data_AF-A0A382X953-F1
#
_entry.id   AF-A0A382X953-F1
#
_cell.length_a   1.000
_cell.length_b   1.000
_cell.length_c   1.000
_cell.angle_alpha   90.00
_cell.angle_beta   90.00
_cell.angle_gamma   90.00
#
_symmetry.space_group_name_H-M   'P 1'
#
loop_
_entity.id
_entity.type
_entity.pdbx_description
1 polymer ?
#
loop_
_entity_poly.entity_id
_entity_poly.type
_entity_poly.pdbx_seq_one_letter_code
_entity_poly.pdbx_strand_id
1 'polypeptide(L)'
;MNQSNAVETKEGQLILDSHKLSYHYDRVNAWQDGEIIAPVSVDMALTRACGAMCSFCYAIMQEPQERPPIREKHALDLADDFAEIGVRGVSLISDGESTLSKAYVPFIQHAKNNGIDVGNATNGWEWGPEKIEQVLPCLTWVRFTV
;
A
#
# COMPACT_ATOMS: atom_id res chain seq x y z
N MET A 1 32.03 9.59 -5.95
CA MET A 1 31.86 9.16 -7.35
C MET A 1 30.42 9.47 -7.74
N ASN A 2 30.17 10.65 -8.33
CA ASN A 2 28.86 10.99 -8.90
C ASN A 2 28.85 10.51 -10.35
N GLN A 3 28.35 9.32 -10.61
CA GLN A 3 27.82 9.02 -11.93
C GLN A 3 26.35 9.44 -11.91
N SER A 4 26.00 10.40 -12.76
CA SER A 4 24.61 10.76 -12.99
C SER A 4 23.93 9.60 -13.70
N ASN A 5 23.17 8.79 -12.97
CA ASN A 5 22.37 7.67 -13.51
C ASN A 5 21.12 8.16 -14.27
N ALA A 6 21.26 9.25 -15.03
CA ALA A 6 20.20 9.80 -15.84
C ALA A 6 20.15 9.02 -17.17
N VAL A 7 18.99 8.44 -17.47
CA VAL A 7 18.68 7.84 -18.76
C VAL A 7 18.05 8.93 -19.62
N GLU A 8 18.64 9.26 -20.78
CA GLU A 8 18.01 10.19 -21.70
C GLU A 8 16.79 9.57 -22.37
N THR A 9 15.66 10.27 -22.31
CA THR A 9 14.41 9.90 -22.97
C THR A 9 13.94 11.02 -23.88
N LYS A 10 12.95 10.74 -24.74
CA LYS A 10 12.33 11.76 -25.61
C LYS A 10 11.71 12.94 -24.83
N GLU A 11 11.40 12.72 -23.55
CA GLU A 11 10.77 13.70 -22.66
C GLU A 11 11.78 14.36 -21.70
N GLY A 12 13.09 14.08 -21.84
CA GLY A 12 14.17 14.62 -21.01
C GLY A 12 14.97 13.56 -20.24
N GLN A 13 15.85 14.02 -19.35
CA GLN A 13 16.66 13.15 -18.49
C GLN A 13 15.80 12.50 -17.41
N LEU A 14 15.70 11.18 -17.45
CA LEU A 14 14.99 10.36 -16.49
C LEU A 14 15.98 9.75 -15.49
N ILE A 15 15.95 10.20 -14.24
CA ILE A 15 16.79 9.63 -13.17
C ILE A 15 16.01 8.50 -12.52
N LEU A 16 16.29 7.26 -12.93
CA LEU A 16 15.60 6.06 -12.44
C LEU A 16 16.18 5.52 -11.12
N ASP A 17 17.45 5.83 -10.83
CA ASP A 17 18.19 5.25 -9.71
C ASP A 17 18.19 6.13 -8.44
N SER A 18 17.26 7.08 -8.35
CA SER A 18 17.13 7.90 -7.14
C SER A 18 16.33 7.19 -6.05
N HIS A 19 16.62 7.49 -4.79
CA HIS A 19 15.93 6.92 -3.64
C HIS A 19 15.11 7.97 -2.90
N LYS A 20 14.06 7.55 -2.19
CA LYS A 20 13.20 8.45 -1.42
C LYS A 20 13.73 8.78 -0.02
N LEU A 21 14.96 8.37 0.33
CA LEU A 21 15.52 8.57 1.68
C LEU A 21 15.55 10.04 2.11
N SER A 22 15.80 10.96 1.18
CA SER A 22 15.80 12.40 1.47
C SER A 22 14.44 12.97 1.91
N TYR A 23 13.34 12.25 1.69
CA TYR A 23 12.02 12.62 2.20
C TYR A 23 11.78 12.11 3.64
N HIS A 24 12.68 11.27 4.15
CA HIS A 24 12.59 10.62 5.46
C HIS A 24 13.90 10.78 6.25
N TYR A 25 14.52 11.96 6.20
CA TYR A 25 15.79 12.25 6.88
C TYR A 25 15.75 11.92 8.37
N ASP A 26 14.61 12.13 9.01
CA ASP A 26 14.43 11.82 10.43
C ASP A 26 14.58 10.31 10.71
N ARG A 27 14.10 9.43 9.80
CA ARG A 27 14.33 7.98 9.88
C ARG A 27 15.78 7.60 9.63
N VAL A 28 16.46 8.31 8.74
CA VAL A 28 17.89 8.08 8.45
C VAL A 28 18.74 8.40 9.68
N ASN A 29 18.46 9.51 10.36
CA ASN A 29 19.18 9.90 11.57
C ASN A 29 18.94 8.89 12.71
N ALA A 30 17.68 8.55 13.00
CA ALA A 30 17.36 7.55 14.03
C ALA A 30 18.05 6.21 13.77
N TRP A 31 18.11 5.78 12.51
CA TRP A 31 18.84 4.57 12.12
C TRP A 31 20.36 4.70 12.34
N GLN A 32 20.96 5.84 12.01
CA GLN A 32 22.39 6.09 12.26
C GLN A 32 22.74 6.14 13.76
N ASP A 33 21.80 6.58 14.58
CA ASP A 33 21.91 6.63 16.05
C ASP A 33 21.70 5.24 16.70
N GLY A 34 21.40 4.20 15.90
CA GLY A 34 21.22 2.83 16.36
C GLY A 34 19.84 2.52 16.92
N GLU A 35 18.85 3.38 16.68
CA GLU A 35 17.47 3.16 17.11
C GLU A 35 16.75 2.12 16.25
N ILE A 36 15.73 1.48 16.83
CA ILE A 36 14.83 0.59 16.09
C ILE A 36 13.81 1.46 15.35
N ILE A 37 13.90 1.50 14.02
CA ILE A 37 12.99 2.28 13.18
C ILE A 37 11.86 1.40 12.63
N ALA A 38 10.64 1.94 12.62
CA ALA A 38 9.52 1.35 11.90
C ALA A 38 9.65 1.53 10.38
N PRO A 39 9.02 0.66 9.59
CA PRO A 39 8.95 0.84 8.14
C PRO A 39 8.20 2.14 7.80
N VAL A 40 8.67 2.85 6.78
CA VAL A 40 8.01 4.06 6.27
C VAL A 40 6.65 3.73 5.65
N SER A 41 6.61 2.64 4.86
CA SER A 41 5.43 2.17 4.14
C SER A 41 5.30 0.66 4.31
N VAL A 42 4.07 0.17 4.41
CA VAL A 42 3.73 -1.25 4.41
C VAL A 42 2.89 -1.57 3.19
N ASP A 43 3.30 -2.57 2.42
CA ASP A 43 2.48 -3.14 1.36
C ASP A 43 1.76 -4.36 1.91
N MET A 44 0.43 -4.38 1.82
CA MET A 44 -0.39 -5.46 2.35
C MET A 44 -1.68 -5.67 1.54
N ALA A 45 -2.35 -6.80 1.78
CA ALA A 45 -3.68 -7.06 1.26
C ALA A 45 -4.65 -7.46 2.38
N LEU A 46 -5.90 -7.00 2.29
CA LEU A 46 -6.94 -7.35 3.26
C LEU A 46 -7.59 -8.72 2.98
N THR A 47 -7.40 -9.24 1.78
CA THR A 47 -7.83 -10.58 1.37
C THR A 47 -7.04 -11.04 0.16
N ARG A 48 -6.74 -12.34 0.11
CA ARG A 48 -6.17 -13.02 -1.07
C ARG A 48 -7.22 -13.36 -2.12
N ALA A 49 -8.51 -13.19 -1.81
CA ALA A 49 -9.59 -13.40 -2.77
C ALA A 49 -9.48 -12.37 -3.90
N CYS A 50 -9.68 -12.80 -5.13
CA CYS A 50 -9.72 -11.92 -6.30
C CYS A 50 -10.82 -12.40 -7.24
N GLY A 51 -11.59 -11.46 -7.78
CA GLY A 51 -12.59 -11.74 -8.82
C GLY A 51 -11.99 -11.86 -10.23
N ALA A 52 -10.72 -11.49 -10.40
CA ALA A 52 -10.01 -11.56 -11.67
C ALA A 52 -9.07 -12.80 -11.72
N MET A 53 -8.77 -13.26 -12.94
CA MET A 53 -7.87 -14.38 -13.21
C MET A 53 -6.79 -13.95 -14.22
N CYS A 54 -6.01 -12.93 -13.86
CA CYS A 54 -4.98 -12.40 -14.75
C CYS A 54 -3.87 -13.44 -14.96
N SER A 55 -3.54 -13.72 -16.22
CA SER A 55 -2.53 -14.72 -16.60
C SER A 55 -1.12 -14.43 -16.07
N PHE A 56 -0.84 -13.16 -15.78
CA PHE A 56 0.43 -12.67 -15.25
C PHE A 56 0.43 -12.48 -13.72
N CYS A 57 -0.66 -12.83 -13.02
CA CYS A 57 -0.77 -12.58 -11.59
C CYS A 57 0.13 -13.52 -10.79
N TYR A 58 1.06 -12.97 -10.01
CA TYR A 58 1.95 -13.78 -9.16
C TYR A 58 1.17 -14.58 -8.10
N ALA A 59 0.02 -14.09 -7.63
CA ALA A 59 -0.77 -14.75 -6.60
C ALA A 59 -1.29 -16.14 -7.03
N ILE A 60 -1.40 -16.43 -8.35
CA ILE A 60 -1.81 -17.76 -8.84
C ILE A 60 -0.75 -18.83 -8.59
N MET A 61 0.51 -18.43 -8.37
CA MET A 61 1.64 -19.31 -8.12
C MET A 61 1.80 -19.67 -6.63
N GLN A 62 0.99 -19.07 -5.74
CA GLN A 62 1.11 -19.27 -4.29
C GLN A 62 0.26 -20.46 -3.80
N GLU A 63 0.84 -21.30 -2.94
CA GLU A 63 0.34 -22.64 -2.61
C GLU A 63 -0.94 -22.74 -1.74
N PRO A 64 -1.27 -21.83 -0.79
CA PRO A 64 -2.52 -21.98 -0.07
C PRO A 64 -3.71 -21.51 -0.91
N GLN A 65 -4.57 -22.47 -1.28
CA GLN A 65 -5.87 -22.20 -1.91
C GLN A 65 -6.87 -21.54 -0.96
N GLU A 66 -6.63 -21.62 0.34
CA GLU A 66 -7.42 -20.90 1.33
C GLU A 66 -7.15 -19.39 1.24
N ARG A 67 -8.23 -18.62 1.12
CA ARG A 67 -8.18 -17.16 0.97
C ARG A 67 -8.99 -16.47 2.06
N PRO A 68 -8.76 -16.76 3.36
CA PRO A 68 -9.51 -16.11 4.42
C PRO A 68 -9.22 -14.61 4.41
N PRO A 69 -10.23 -13.73 4.40
CA PRO A 69 -10.02 -12.32 4.58
C PRO A 69 -9.58 -12.03 6.02
N ILE A 70 -8.79 -10.96 6.20
CA ILE A 70 -8.53 -10.41 7.53
C ILE A 70 -9.87 -9.94 8.11
N ARG A 71 -10.14 -10.30 9.37
CA ARG A 71 -11.33 -9.84 10.07
C ARG A 71 -11.21 -8.35 10.36
N GLU A 72 -12.31 -7.62 10.22
CA GLU A 72 -12.35 -6.16 10.39
C GLU A 72 -11.66 -5.70 11.68
N LYS A 73 -12.02 -6.28 12.83
CA LYS A 73 -11.37 -5.97 14.12
C LYS A 73 -9.84 -6.05 14.03
N HIS A 74 -9.29 -7.15 13.51
CA HIS A 74 -7.84 -7.33 13.43
C HIS A 74 -7.19 -6.36 12.43
N ALA A 75 -7.90 -5.96 11.37
CA ALA A 75 -7.40 -4.96 10.44
C ALA A 75 -7.33 -3.56 11.10
N LEU A 76 -8.34 -3.22 11.91
CA LEU A 76 -8.36 -1.96 12.66
C LEU A 76 -7.29 -1.94 13.76
N ASP A 77 -7.20 -3.02 14.56
CA ASP A 77 -6.16 -3.17 15.58
C ASP A 77 -4.75 -3.04 14.94
N LEU A 78 -4.54 -3.63 13.75
CA LEU A 78 -3.27 -3.51 13.03
C LEU A 78 -2.98 -2.07 12.55
N ALA A 79 -4.01 -1.30 12.16
CA ALA A 79 -3.84 0.09 11.80
C ALA A 79 -3.51 0.98 13.01
N ASP A 80 -3.97 0.61 14.21
CA ASP A 80 -3.56 1.23 15.46
C ASP A 80 -2.09 0.92 15.77
N ASP A 81 -1.69 -0.35 15.67
CA ASP A 81 -0.29 -0.77 15.84
C ASP A 81 0.65 -0.04 14.87
N PHE A 82 0.23 0.13 13.61
CA PHE A 82 0.98 0.88 12.60
C PHE A 82 1.17 2.34 13.00
N ALA A 83 0.13 2.99 13.52
CA ALA A 83 0.21 4.36 13.98
C ALA A 83 1.14 4.47 15.22
N GLU A 84 1.04 3.53 16.15
CA GLU A 84 1.85 3.48 17.37
C GLU A 84 3.35 3.40 17.06
N ILE A 85 3.75 2.53 16.13
CA ILE A 85 5.16 2.39 15.75
C ILE A 85 5.63 3.47 14.75
N GLY A 86 4.70 4.25 14.20
CA GLY A 86 4.98 5.38 13.30
C GLY A 86 5.13 5.00 11.82
N VAL A 87 4.43 3.97 11.36
CA VAL A 87 4.23 3.74 9.91
C VAL A 87 3.54 4.96 9.31
N ARG A 88 4.02 5.43 8.15
CA ARG A 88 3.47 6.62 7.50
C ARG A 88 2.50 6.29 6.38
N GLY A 89 2.71 5.16 5.72
CA GLY A 89 1.92 4.77 4.56
C GLY A 89 1.52 3.30 4.58
N VAL A 90 0.32 3.00 4.10
CA VAL A 90 -0.12 1.65 3.81
C VAL A 90 -0.58 1.60 2.36
N SER A 91 0.01 0.69 1.59
CA SER A 91 -0.42 0.39 0.23
C SER A 91 -1.21 -0.91 0.25
N LEU A 92 -2.51 -0.82 -0.05
CA LEU A 92 -3.36 -1.97 -0.33
C LEU A 92 -3.03 -2.50 -1.72
N ILE A 93 -1.92 -3.23 -1.81
CA ILE A 93 -1.34 -3.85 -3.00
C ILE A 93 -0.70 -5.15 -2.52
N SER A 94 -0.90 -6.25 -3.25
CA SER A 94 -0.09 -7.48 -3.20
C SER A 94 -0.96 -8.62 -3.73
N ASP A 95 -1.48 -9.43 -2.81
CA ASP A 95 -2.18 -10.68 -3.09
C ASP A 95 -3.69 -10.47 -3.02
N GLY A 96 -4.38 -10.71 -4.14
CA GLY A 96 -5.84 -10.61 -4.17
C GLY A 96 -6.36 -9.22 -4.51
N GLU A 97 -7.62 -8.97 -4.16
CA GLU A 97 -8.36 -7.75 -4.42
C GLU A 97 -8.99 -7.23 -3.12
N SER A 98 -8.37 -6.23 -2.52
CA SER A 98 -8.77 -5.70 -1.20
C SER A 98 -10.19 -5.14 -1.19
N THR A 99 -10.73 -4.68 -2.34
CA THR A 99 -12.11 -4.16 -2.42
C THR A 99 -13.19 -5.22 -2.15
N LEU A 100 -12.83 -6.51 -2.15
CA LEU A 100 -13.71 -7.62 -1.76
C LEU A 100 -13.82 -7.80 -0.24
N SER A 101 -12.87 -7.26 0.53
CA SER A 101 -12.87 -7.42 1.98
C SER A 101 -13.91 -6.54 2.64
N LYS A 102 -14.65 -7.08 3.61
CA LYS A 102 -15.55 -6.29 4.47
C LYS A 102 -14.80 -5.23 5.27
N ALA A 103 -13.52 -5.48 5.57
CA ALA A 103 -12.67 -4.56 6.29
C ALA A 103 -12.18 -3.38 5.42
N TYR A 104 -12.40 -3.39 4.09
CA TYR A 104 -11.83 -2.41 3.16
C TYR A 104 -12.16 -0.96 3.51
N VAL A 105 -13.46 -0.64 3.60
CA VAL A 105 -13.91 0.72 3.92
C VAL A 105 -13.52 1.12 5.35
N PRO A 106 -13.82 0.31 6.40
CA PRO A 106 -13.45 0.66 7.78
C PRO A 106 -11.94 0.88 7.93
N PHE A 107 -11.11 0.01 7.35
CA PHE A 107 -9.66 0.10 7.46
C PHE A 107 -9.11 1.39 6.85
N ILE A 108 -9.53 1.76 5.64
CA ILE A 108 -9.05 2.96 4.97
C ILE A 108 -9.42 4.23 5.77
N GLN A 109 -10.65 4.30 6.25
CA GLN A 109 -11.11 5.44 7.05
C GLN A 109 -10.36 5.53 8.38
N HIS A 110 -10.17 4.40 9.06
CA HIS A 110 -9.47 4.33 10.33
C HIS A 110 -7.98 4.68 10.20
N ALA A 111 -7.29 4.11 9.21
CA ALA A 111 -5.90 4.43 8.91
C ALA A 111 -5.72 5.92 8.61
N LYS A 112 -6.63 6.53 7.84
CA LYS A 112 -6.60 7.98 7.57
C LYS A 112 -6.78 8.81 8.85
N ASN A 113 -7.71 8.42 9.72
CA ASN A 113 -7.94 9.09 11.00
C ASN A 113 -6.73 8.98 11.93
N ASN A 114 -5.98 7.88 11.84
CA ASN A 114 -4.71 7.67 12.54
C ASN A 114 -3.51 8.41 11.90
N GLY A 115 -3.74 9.17 10.83
CA GLY A 115 -2.69 9.94 10.15
C GLY A 115 -1.81 9.13 9.20
N ILE A 116 -2.25 7.92 8.83
CA ILE A 116 -1.55 7.06 7.86
C ILE A 116 -2.08 7.39 6.46
N ASP A 117 -1.15 7.62 5.51
CA ASP A 117 -1.48 7.75 4.09
C ASP A 117 -1.85 6.39 3.51
N VAL A 118 -2.98 6.30 2.83
CA VAL A 118 -3.44 5.03 2.26
C VAL A 118 -3.43 5.07 0.74
N GLY A 119 -2.80 4.07 0.15
CA GLY A 119 -2.79 3.81 -1.28
C GLY A 119 -3.59 2.55 -1.61
N ASN A 120 -4.20 2.50 -2.80
CA ASN A 120 -4.92 1.31 -3.24
C ASN A 120 -4.61 0.97 -4.71
N ALA A 121 -4.21 -0.28 -4.97
CA ALA A 121 -4.20 -0.83 -6.32
C ALA A 121 -5.34 -1.82 -6.48
N THR A 122 -6.19 -1.61 -7.49
CA THR A 122 -7.39 -2.42 -7.71
C THR A 122 -7.61 -2.72 -9.19
N ASN A 123 -8.26 -3.86 -9.48
CA ASN A 123 -8.81 -4.13 -10.81
C ASN A 123 -10.10 -3.32 -11.09
N GLY A 124 -10.67 -2.67 -10.06
CA GLY A 124 -11.83 -1.78 -10.16
C GLY A 124 -13.18 -2.48 -10.33
N TRP A 125 -13.23 -3.82 -10.45
CA TRP A 125 -14.47 -4.54 -10.77
C TRP A 125 -15.53 -4.42 -9.66
N GLU A 126 -15.10 -4.54 -8.41
CA GLU A 126 -15.96 -4.51 -7.21
C GLU A 126 -15.83 -3.19 -6.44
N TRP A 127 -15.49 -2.11 -7.14
CA TRP A 127 -15.35 -0.77 -6.56
C TRP A 127 -16.47 0.16 -7.05
N GLY A 128 -17.70 -0.15 -6.64
CA GLY A 128 -18.89 0.59 -7.02
C GLY A 128 -19.01 1.99 -6.37
N PRO A 129 -19.96 2.83 -6.83
CA PRO A 129 -20.09 4.23 -6.41
C PRO A 129 -20.14 4.44 -4.89
N GLU A 130 -20.90 3.60 -4.16
CA GLU A 130 -21.03 3.68 -2.70
C GLU A 130 -19.68 3.49 -1.97
N LYS A 131 -18.84 2.56 -2.45
CA LYS A 131 -17.49 2.37 -1.89
C LYS A 131 -16.58 3.53 -2.27
N ILE A 132 -16.67 4.01 -3.52
CA ILE A 132 -15.86 5.12 -4.02
C ILE A 132 -16.09 6.37 -3.17
N GLU A 133 -17.34 6.75 -2.95
CA GLU A 133 -17.70 7.95 -2.15
C GLU A 133 -17.13 7.88 -0.73
N GLN A 134 -17.06 6.68 -0.15
CA GLN A 134 -16.57 6.48 1.22
C GLN A 134 -15.04 6.46 1.34
N VAL A 135 -14.32 5.95 0.34
CA VAL A 135 -12.86 5.73 0.46
C VAL A 135 -12.02 6.73 -0.31
N LEU A 136 -12.51 7.25 -1.44
CA LEU A 136 -11.73 8.15 -2.30
C LEU A 136 -11.24 9.41 -1.54
N PRO A 137 -12.04 10.04 -0.65
CA PRO A 137 -11.56 11.16 0.17
C PRO A 137 -10.42 10.80 1.15
N CYS A 138 -10.28 9.52 1.49
CA CYS A 138 -9.29 9.02 2.44
C CYS A 138 -8.00 8.51 1.76
N LEU A 139 -8.05 8.25 0.45
CA LEU A 139 -6.91 7.72 -0.31
C LEU A 139 -5.97 8.84 -0.76
N THR A 140 -4.67 8.61 -0.61
CA THR A 140 -3.60 9.49 -1.11
C THR A 140 -3.33 9.22 -2.60
N TRP A 141 -3.50 7.98 -3.03
CA TRP A 141 -3.44 7.60 -4.44
C TRP A 141 -4.28 6.34 -4.70
N VAL A 142 -4.74 6.20 -5.94
CA VAL A 142 -5.34 4.97 -6.44
C VAL A 142 -4.78 4.62 -7.81
N ARG A 143 -4.48 3.34 -8.02
CA ARG A 143 -4.01 2.81 -9.29
C ARG A 143 -4.94 1.71 -9.76
N PHE A 144 -5.30 1.76 -11.03
CA PHE A 144 -6.06 0.69 -11.67
C PHE A 144 -5.14 -0.24 -12.45
N THR A 145 -5.41 -1.53 -12.40
CA THR A 145 -4.79 -2.54 -13.27
C THR A 145 -5.89 -3.13 -14.14
N VAL A 146 -5.92 -2.69 -15.40
CA VAL A 146 -6.95 -2.99 -16.41
C VAL A 146 -6.35 -3.69 -17.63
#